data_AF-A6MAK0-F1
#
_entry.id   AF-A6MAK0-F1
#
_cell.length_a   1.000
_cell.length_b   1.000
_cell.length_c   1.000
_cell.angle_alpha   90.00
_cell.angle_beta   90.00
_cell.angle_gamma   90.00
#
_symmetry.space_group_name_H-M   'P 1'
#
loop_
_entity.id
_entity.type
_entity.pdbx_description
1 polymer ?
#
loop_
_entity_poly.entity_id
_entity_poly.type
_entity_poly.pdbx_seq_one_letter_code
_entity_poly.pdbx_strand_id
1 'polypeptide(L)'
;FNVVTALGNTPEVGAALTASPTVRKISFTGSTGVGKLLMSQCAGTLKKLSMELGGNAPFIVFDDADVDAAVAGALASKFRSSGQTCVCANRIYVQSGVYDEFARKFAAKVRDDFSVGNGFDPRATHGPLIHDRAVDKVDAHVRDAQAKGAEVVVGGNKMPGLGPNFYEPTVITGMTADMAMATDETFGPVAGLFSFDTEDEVVRLA
;
A
#
# COMPACT_ATOMS: atom_id res chain seq x y z
N PHE A 1 -2.44 28.81 -17.47
CA PHE A 1 -2.39 27.70 -16.50
C PHE A 1 -3.15 28.14 -15.27
N ASN A 2 -4.03 27.30 -14.73
CA ASN A 2 -4.89 27.64 -13.59
C ASN A 2 -4.74 26.57 -12.52
N VAL A 3 -4.71 26.97 -11.25
CA VAL A 3 -4.72 26.07 -10.09
C VAL A 3 -5.97 26.37 -9.28
N VAL A 4 -6.73 25.33 -8.96
CA VAL A 4 -7.95 25.43 -8.16
C VAL A 4 -7.78 24.50 -6.96
N THR A 5 -7.87 25.06 -5.75
CA THR A 5 -7.92 24.27 -4.52
C THR A 5 -9.38 24.03 -4.13
N ALA A 6 -9.72 22.80 -3.73
CA ALA A 6 -11.11 22.38 -3.59
C ALA A 6 -11.39 21.52 -2.34
N LEU A 7 -10.59 21.67 -1.27
CA LEU A 7 -10.71 20.77 -0.10
C LEU A 7 -12.13 20.75 0.50
N GLY A 8 -12.82 21.88 0.51
CA GLY A 8 -14.20 21.98 1.02
C GLY A 8 -15.32 21.59 0.05
N ASN A 9 -15.02 21.37 -1.23
CA ASN A 9 -16.01 21.15 -2.30
C ASN A 9 -15.47 20.30 -3.46
N THR A 10 -14.60 19.33 -3.15
CA THR A 10 -13.94 18.48 -4.16
C THR A 10 -14.95 17.76 -5.07
N PRO A 11 -16.05 17.17 -4.54
CA PRO A 11 -17.05 16.50 -5.38
C PRO A 11 -17.72 17.44 -6.39
N GLU A 12 -18.07 18.67 -5.98
CA GLU A 12 -18.73 19.67 -6.82
C GLU A 12 -17.81 20.14 -7.95
N VAL A 13 -16.53 20.37 -7.63
CA VAL A 13 -15.52 20.74 -8.64
C VAL A 13 -15.29 19.59 -9.63
N GLY A 14 -15.19 18.36 -9.14
CA GLY A 14 -15.09 17.17 -10.00
C GLY A 14 -16.26 17.07 -10.98
N ALA A 15 -17.49 17.17 -10.47
CA ALA A 15 -18.71 17.14 -11.28
C ALA A 15 -18.78 18.28 -12.31
N ALA A 16 -18.38 19.51 -11.93
CA ALA A 16 -18.35 20.64 -12.85
C ALA A 16 -17.36 20.41 -14.01
N LEU A 17 -16.18 19.85 -13.73
CA LEU A 17 -15.16 19.56 -14.75
C LEU A 17 -15.59 18.42 -15.68
N THR A 18 -16.20 17.36 -15.15
CA THR A 18 -16.67 16.19 -15.92
C THR A 18 -17.92 16.52 -16.76
N ALA A 19 -18.77 17.45 -16.31
CA ALA A 19 -19.94 17.91 -17.07
C ALA A 19 -19.62 19.03 -18.09
N SER A 20 -18.52 19.77 -17.91
CA SER A 20 -18.22 20.95 -18.73
C SER A 20 -18.09 20.61 -20.22
N PRO A 21 -18.81 21.30 -21.12
CA PRO A 21 -18.65 21.14 -22.56
C PRO A 21 -17.37 21.79 -23.10
N THR A 22 -16.56 22.44 -22.26
CA THR A 22 -15.27 23.03 -22.64
C THR A 22 -14.12 22.06 -22.38
N VAL A 23 -14.20 21.24 -21.33
CA VAL A 23 -13.17 20.26 -20.98
C VAL A 23 -13.23 19.07 -21.94
N ARG A 24 -12.11 18.79 -22.62
CA ARG A 24 -11.98 17.72 -23.64
C ARG A 24 -11.28 16.45 -23.13
N LYS A 25 -10.46 16.58 -22.09
CA LYS A 25 -9.69 15.49 -21.48
C LYS A 25 -9.66 15.67 -19.97
N ILE A 26 -9.77 14.57 -19.24
CA ILE A 26 -9.50 14.49 -17.80
C ILE A 26 -8.36 13.51 -17.57
N SER A 27 -7.42 13.91 -16.72
CA SER A 27 -6.37 13.04 -16.18
C SER A 27 -6.58 12.98 -14.68
N PHE A 28 -6.64 11.78 -14.12
CA PHE A 28 -6.88 11.56 -12.70
C PHE A 28 -5.91 10.54 -12.14
N THR A 29 -5.38 10.85 -10.96
CA THR A 29 -4.57 9.94 -10.15
C THR A 29 -5.21 9.87 -8.77
N GLY A 30 -5.55 8.67 -8.30
CA GLY A 30 -6.21 8.50 -7.01
C GLY A 30 -6.83 7.11 -6.85
N SER A 31 -7.85 6.99 -6.01
CA SER A 31 -8.44 5.67 -5.73
C SER A 31 -9.25 5.13 -6.91
N THR A 32 -9.28 3.81 -7.04
CA THR A 32 -10.06 3.11 -8.08
C THR A 32 -11.56 3.45 -8.01
N GLY A 33 -12.10 3.60 -6.80
CA GLY A 33 -13.50 4.00 -6.60
C GLY A 33 -13.82 5.38 -7.18
N VAL A 34 -12.94 6.37 -6.96
CA VAL A 34 -13.12 7.73 -7.51
C VAL A 34 -12.87 7.72 -9.03
N GLY A 35 -11.89 6.96 -9.51
CA GLY A 35 -11.64 6.81 -10.96
C GLY A 35 -12.88 6.29 -11.71
N LYS A 36 -13.54 5.25 -11.18
CA LYS A 36 -14.81 4.73 -11.71
C LYS A 36 -15.93 5.77 -11.71
N LEU A 37 -16.06 6.54 -10.63
CA LEU A 37 -17.03 7.64 -10.54
C LEU A 37 -16.78 8.69 -11.63
N LEU A 38 -15.53 9.17 -11.77
CA LEU A 38 -15.16 10.18 -12.77
C LEU A 38 -15.35 9.67 -14.20
N MET A 39 -15.03 8.40 -14.46
CA MET A 39 -15.27 7.75 -15.74
C MET A 39 -16.77 7.76 -16.10
N SER A 40 -17.62 7.38 -15.14
CA SER A 40 -19.08 7.41 -15.31
C SER A 40 -19.59 8.83 -15.61
N GLN A 41 -19.15 9.83 -14.84
CA GLN A 41 -19.54 11.23 -15.05
C GLN A 41 -19.09 11.80 -16.41
N CYS A 42 -17.96 11.32 -16.94
CA CYS A 42 -17.46 11.74 -18.26
C CYS A 42 -18.23 11.15 -19.44
N ALA A 43 -19.03 10.09 -19.23
CA ALA A 43 -19.74 9.39 -20.30
C ALA A 43 -20.69 10.32 -21.07
N GLY A 44 -21.39 11.22 -20.36
CA GLY A 44 -22.34 12.15 -20.97
C GLY A 44 -21.71 13.17 -21.95
N THR A 45 -20.39 13.37 -21.90
CA THR A 45 -19.67 14.29 -22.81
C THR A 45 -18.54 13.62 -23.59
N LEU A 46 -18.41 12.29 -23.49
CA LEU A 46 -17.41 11.46 -24.17
C LEU A 46 -15.97 12.02 -24.06
N LYS A 47 -15.55 12.40 -22.84
CA LYS A 47 -14.20 12.92 -22.62
C LYS A 47 -13.13 11.85 -22.81
N LYS A 48 -11.95 12.25 -23.28
CA LYS A 48 -10.75 11.41 -23.20
C LYS A 48 -10.30 11.29 -21.74
N LEU A 49 -9.90 10.10 -21.32
CA LEU A 49 -9.52 9.81 -19.94
C LEU A 49 -8.08 9.26 -19.87
N SER A 50 -7.36 9.64 -18.82
CA SER A 50 -6.12 9.01 -18.37
C SER A 50 -6.27 8.76 -16.87
N MET A 51 -6.07 7.52 -16.43
CA MET A 51 -6.38 7.07 -15.07
C MET A 51 -5.20 6.30 -14.49
N GLU A 52 -4.64 6.82 -13.40
CA GLU A 52 -3.63 6.14 -12.58
C GLU A 52 -4.27 5.82 -11.23
N LEU A 53 -4.61 4.55 -11.02
CA LEU A 53 -5.45 4.12 -9.88
C LEU A 53 -4.65 3.30 -8.86
N GLY A 54 -5.34 2.77 -7.85
CA GLY A 54 -4.70 1.95 -6.81
C GLY A 54 -4.13 0.65 -7.36
N GLY A 55 -3.07 0.15 -6.73
CA GLY A 55 -2.37 -1.07 -7.14
C GLY A 55 -2.13 -2.01 -5.96
N ASN A 56 -2.22 -3.32 -6.20
CA ASN A 56 -1.86 -4.34 -5.21
C ASN A 56 -0.62 -5.11 -5.69
N ALA A 57 0.49 -4.39 -5.89
CA ALA A 57 1.65 -4.91 -6.62
C ALA A 57 2.28 -6.14 -5.93
N PRO A 58 2.48 -7.25 -6.65
CA PRO A 58 3.23 -8.40 -6.15
C PRO A 58 4.74 -8.13 -6.19
N PHE A 59 5.46 -8.67 -5.21
CA PHE A 59 6.92 -8.77 -5.19
C PHE A 59 7.27 -10.24 -4.97
N ILE A 60 7.96 -10.86 -5.92
CA ILE A 60 8.14 -12.31 -5.97
C ILE A 60 9.61 -12.64 -5.76
N VAL A 61 9.91 -13.52 -4.80
CA VAL A 61 11.25 -13.99 -4.45
C VAL A 61 11.30 -15.50 -4.63
N PHE A 62 12.09 -15.98 -5.60
CA PHE A 62 12.34 -17.40 -5.84
C PHE A 62 13.51 -17.90 -4.98
N ASP A 63 13.63 -19.23 -4.87
CA ASP A 63 14.69 -19.90 -4.10
C ASP A 63 16.11 -19.61 -4.63
N ASP A 64 16.25 -19.27 -5.90
CA ASP A 64 17.52 -18.92 -6.54
C ASP A 64 17.85 -17.41 -6.45
N ALA A 65 17.00 -16.62 -5.81
CA ALA A 65 17.24 -15.21 -5.60
C ALA A 65 18.34 -14.95 -4.57
N ASP A 66 19.09 -13.87 -4.75
CA ASP A 66 19.89 -13.28 -3.67
C ASP A 66 18.94 -12.73 -2.60
N VAL A 67 18.80 -13.46 -1.49
CA VAL A 67 17.88 -13.13 -0.39
C VAL A 67 18.20 -11.76 0.23
N ASP A 68 19.47 -11.39 0.34
CA ASP A 68 19.86 -10.11 0.93
C ASP A 68 19.49 -8.94 0.00
N ALA A 69 19.72 -9.11 -1.31
CA ALA A 69 19.27 -8.15 -2.32
C ALA A 69 17.74 -8.06 -2.38
N ALA A 70 17.04 -9.19 -2.30
CA ALA A 70 15.58 -9.25 -2.29
C ALA A 70 14.99 -8.51 -1.06
N VAL A 71 15.55 -8.72 0.13
CA VAL A 71 15.16 -8.01 1.36
C VAL A 71 15.35 -6.50 1.19
N ALA A 72 16.50 -6.07 0.70
CA ALA A 72 16.78 -4.65 0.46
C ALA A 72 15.78 -4.02 -0.54
N GLY A 73 15.50 -4.72 -1.64
CA GLY A 73 14.53 -4.30 -2.65
C GLY A 73 13.10 -4.22 -2.10
N ALA A 74 12.68 -5.23 -1.33
CA ALA A 74 11.36 -5.27 -0.71
C ALA A 74 11.18 -4.13 0.31
N LEU A 75 12.18 -3.83 1.14
CA LEU A 75 12.13 -2.72 2.11
C LEU A 75 11.97 -1.38 1.40
N ALA A 76 12.82 -1.13 0.39
CA ALA A 76 12.82 0.11 -0.38
C ALA A 76 11.53 0.32 -1.19
N SER A 77 10.87 -0.77 -1.60
CA SER A 77 9.58 -0.73 -2.31
C SER A 77 8.42 -0.55 -1.34
N LYS A 78 8.31 -1.40 -0.32
CA LYS A 78 7.12 -1.47 0.55
C LYS A 78 6.98 -0.26 1.46
N PHE A 79 8.08 0.22 2.03
CA PHE A 79 8.01 1.21 3.11
C PHE A 79 8.32 2.64 2.67
N ARG A 80 8.64 2.86 1.37
CA ARG A 80 8.76 4.20 0.80
C ARG A 80 7.52 5.04 1.12
N SER A 81 7.73 6.24 1.67
CA SER A 81 6.65 7.15 2.09
C SER A 81 5.64 6.48 3.04
N SER A 82 6.12 5.62 3.95
CA SER A 82 5.31 4.80 4.85
C SER A 82 4.29 3.92 4.12
N GLY A 83 4.64 3.43 2.93
CA GLY A 83 3.80 2.55 2.11
C GLY A 83 2.63 3.24 1.39
N GLN A 84 2.63 4.57 1.33
CA GLN A 84 1.58 5.39 0.71
C GLN A 84 1.94 5.78 -0.74
N THR A 85 2.34 4.79 -1.54
CA THR A 85 2.58 4.98 -2.99
C THR A 85 1.90 3.87 -3.78
N CYS A 86 1.38 4.20 -4.97
CA CYS A 86 0.62 3.25 -5.81
C CYS A 86 1.46 2.05 -6.33
N VAL A 87 2.78 2.13 -6.23
CA VAL A 87 3.72 1.11 -6.71
C VAL A 87 4.38 0.31 -5.57
N CYS A 88 4.00 0.54 -4.32
CA CYS A 88 4.53 -0.22 -3.19
C CYS A 88 4.19 -1.71 -3.31
N ALA A 89 5.17 -2.57 -3.01
CA ALA A 89 4.98 -4.02 -2.92
C ALA A 89 4.00 -4.39 -1.80
N ASN A 90 2.74 -4.64 -2.11
CA ASN A 90 1.71 -4.91 -1.12
C ASN A 90 1.54 -6.40 -0.80
N ARG A 91 1.86 -7.28 -1.76
CA ARG A 91 1.86 -8.73 -1.61
C ARG A 91 3.26 -9.26 -1.89
N ILE A 92 3.97 -9.66 -0.84
CA ILE A 92 5.34 -10.18 -0.98
C ILE A 92 5.24 -11.70 -0.96
N TYR A 93 5.42 -12.31 -2.13
CA TYR A 93 5.45 -13.75 -2.31
C TYR A 93 6.89 -14.24 -2.22
N VAL A 94 7.15 -15.20 -1.35
CA VAL A 94 8.48 -15.78 -1.15
C VAL A 94 8.38 -17.30 -1.27
N GLN A 95 9.25 -17.90 -2.07
CA GLN A 95 9.24 -19.33 -2.29
C GLN A 95 9.63 -20.08 -1.01
N SER A 96 9.01 -21.23 -0.79
CA SER A 96 9.08 -21.97 0.48
C SER A 96 10.50 -22.35 0.91
N GLY A 97 11.44 -22.54 -0.02
CA GLY A 97 12.84 -22.86 0.29
C GLY A 97 13.60 -21.72 0.97
N VAL A 98 13.22 -20.47 0.73
CA VAL A 98 13.87 -19.26 1.29
C VAL A 98 12.95 -18.42 2.19
N TYR A 99 11.70 -18.83 2.38
CA TYR A 99 10.68 -18.08 3.13
C TYR A 99 11.13 -17.67 4.53
N ASP A 100 11.59 -18.63 5.35
CA ASP A 100 11.97 -18.36 6.74
C ASP A 100 13.20 -17.46 6.84
N GLU A 101 14.18 -17.65 5.94
CA GLU A 101 15.37 -16.81 5.91
C GLU A 101 15.01 -15.36 5.55
N PHE A 102 14.22 -15.18 4.49
CA PHE A 102 13.75 -13.88 4.05
C PHE A 102 12.94 -13.20 5.15
N ALA A 103 11.94 -13.89 5.72
CA ALA A 103 11.06 -13.33 6.75
C ALA A 103 11.85 -12.87 7.97
N ARG A 104 12.80 -13.67 8.45
CA ARG A 104 13.67 -13.32 9.57
C ARG A 104 14.54 -12.09 9.27
N LYS A 105 15.21 -12.06 8.11
CA LYS A 105 16.08 -10.94 7.71
C LYS A 105 15.28 -9.65 7.50
N PHE A 106 14.14 -9.74 6.81
CA PHE A 106 13.24 -8.63 6.55
C PHE A 106 12.69 -8.04 7.86
N ALA A 107 12.17 -8.88 8.75
CA ALA A 107 11.68 -8.47 10.06
C ALA A 107 12.76 -7.81 10.93
N ALA A 108 13.97 -8.38 10.95
CA ALA A 108 15.09 -7.78 11.68
C ALA A 108 15.41 -6.37 11.16
N LYS A 109 15.49 -6.19 9.84
CA LYS A 109 15.74 -4.88 9.24
C LYS A 109 14.66 -3.84 9.55
N VAL A 110 13.38 -4.22 9.49
CA VAL A 110 12.29 -3.32 9.89
C VAL A 110 12.41 -2.94 11.37
N ARG A 111 12.73 -3.90 12.24
CA ARG A 111 12.84 -3.67 13.68
C ARG A 111 14.02 -2.76 14.05
N ASP A 112 15.17 -2.99 13.43
CA ASP A 112 16.44 -2.42 13.87
C ASP A 112 16.73 -1.07 13.17
N ASP A 113 16.33 -0.94 11.90
CA ASP A 113 16.70 0.22 11.08
C ASP A 113 15.60 1.29 11.05
N PHE A 114 14.36 0.97 11.42
CA PHE A 114 13.24 1.92 11.29
C PHE A 114 12.96 2.69 12.59
N SER A 115 12.90 4.00 12.46
CA SER A 115 12.41 4.93 13.48
C SER A 115 11.21 5.70 12.97
N VAL A 116 10.09 5.63 13.69
CA VAL A 116 8.86 6.38 13.40
C VAL A 116 8.89 7.70 14.14
N GLY A 117 8.62 8.80 13.45
CA GLY A 117 8.64 10.11 14.08
C GLY A 117 8.16 11.24 13.19
N ASN A 118 8.30 12.46 13.70
CA ASN A 118 8.01 13.66 12.94
C ASN A 118 8.98 13.74 11.74
N GLY A 119 8.48 14.11 10.56
CA GLY A 119 9.30 14.22 9.34
C GLY A 119 10.42 15.27 9.40
N PHE A 120 10.44 16.13 10.41
CA PHE A 120 11.54 17.06 10.68
C PHE A 120 12.60 16.51 11.66
N ASP A 121 12.37 15.36 12.31
CA ASP A 121 13.41 14.71 13.12
C ASP A 121 14.40 13.99 12.18
N PRO A 122 15.70 14.33 12.19
CA PRO A 122 16.69 13.71 11.31
C PRO A 122 16.91 12.22 11.56
N ARG A 123 16.41 11.67 12.67
CA ARG A 123 16.44 10.24 13.00
C ARG A 123 15.19 9.51 12.49
N ALA A 124 14.13 10.22 12.12
CA ALA A 124 12.91 9.60 11.65
C ALA A 124 13.11 9.06 10.23
N THR A 125 12.86 7.76 10.07
CA THR A 125 12.84 7.08 8.77
C THR A 125 11.44 7.06 8.18
N HIS A 126 10.41 7.07 9.04
CA HIS A 126 9.01 6.94 8.65
C HIS A 126 8.16 7.96 9.38
N GLY A 127 7.31 8.65 8.60
CA GLY A 127 6.39 9.67 9.08
C GLY A 127 4.96 9.13 9.27
N PRO A 128 4.02 10.01 9.65
CA PRO A 128 2.61 9.65 9.81
C PRO A 128 1.97 9.27 8.48
N LEU A 129 0.84 8.57 8.58
CA LEU A 129 -0.10 8.43 7.47
C LEU A 129 -0.84 9.74 7.23
N ILE A 130 -1.41 9.86 6.03
CA ILE A 130 -1.98 11.11 5.55
C ILE A 130 -3.18 11.59 6.39
N HIS A 131 -3.97 10.66 6.96
CA HIS A 131 -5.14 10.95 7.79
C HIS A 131 -5.57 9.70 8.60
N ASP A 132 -6.41 9.91 9.61
CA ASP A 132 -7.00 8.91 10.51
C ASP A 132 -7.60 7.68 9.81
N ARG A 133 -8.41 7.87 8.77
CA ARG A 133 -9.04 6.79 8.00
C ARG A 133 -8.01 5.88 7.28
N ALA A 134 -6.78 6.35 7.06
CA ALA A 134 -5.69 5.51 6.55
C ALA A 134 -5.15 4.61 7.66
N VAL A 135 -5.00 5.15 8.88
CA VAL A 135 -4.62 4.38 10.07
C VAL A 135 -5.66 3.31 10.37
N ASP A 136 -6.95 3.65 10.29
CA ASP A 136 -8.02 2.69 10.55
C ASP A 136 -8.06 1.56 9.51
N LYS A 137 -7.84 1.88 8.22
CA LYS A 137 -7.74 0.86 7.17
C LYS A 137 -6.54 -0.07 7.39
N VAL A 138 -5.38 0.50 7.69
CA VAL A 138 -4.17 -0.25 8.01
C VAL A 138 -4.41 -1.19 9.18
N ASP A 139 -4.95 -0.67 10.29
CA ASP A 139 -5.23 -1.49 11.47
C ASP A 139 -6.26 -2.59 11.17
N ALA A 140 -7.33 -2.28 10.43
CA ALA A 140 -8.32 -3.27 10.02
C ALA A 140 -7.69 -4.42 9.21
N HIS A 141 -6.76 -4.14 8.30
CA HIS A 141 -6.05 -5.16 7.53
C HIS A 141 -5.15 -6.03 8.43
N VAL A 142 -4.46 -5.42 9.39
CA VAL A 142 -3.63 -6.16 10.37
C VAL A 142 -4.51 -7.06 11.25
N ARG A 143 -5.65 -6.55 11.75
CA ARG A 143 -6.57 -7.35 12.57
C ARG A 143 -7.23 -8.47 11.79
N ASP A 144 -7.60 -8.24 10.54
CA ASP A 144 -8.15 -9.28 9.66
C ASP A 144 -7.15 -10.43 9.47
N ALA A 145 -5.88 -10.09 9.20
CA ALA A 145 -4.82 -11.09 9.04
C ALA A 145 -4.63 -11.92 10.33
N GLN A 146 -4.53 -11.27 11.49
CA GLN A 146 -4.43 -11.95 12.79
C GLN A 146 -5.63 -12.85 13.09
N ALA A 147 -6.85 -12.35 12.85
CA ALA A 147 -8.08 -13.12 13.07
C ALA A 147 -8.17 -14.37 12.18
N LYS A 148 -7.49 -14.36 11.02
CA LYS A 148 -7.39 -15.47 10.07
C LYS A 148 -6.13 -16.32 10.24
N GLY A 149 -5.37 -16.11 11.33
CA GLY A 149 -4.25 -16.97 11.72
C GLY A 149 -2.86 -16.51 11.25
N ALA A 150 -2.73 -15.33 10.65
CA ALA A 150 -1.42 -14.75 10.39
C ALA A 150 -0.75 -14.25 11.67
N GLU A 151 0.57 -14.20 11.67
CA GLU A 151 1.36 -13.74 12.80
C GLU A 151 2.02 -12.38 12.51
N VAL A 152 1.84 -11.42 13.42
CA VAL A 152 2.54 -10.14 13.37
C VAL A 152 3.89 -10.29 14.08
N VAL A 153 4.98 -10.29 13.33
CA VAL A 153 6.34 -10.52 13.85
C VAL A 153 7.11 -9.22 14.15
N VAL A 154 6.59 -8.08 13.64
CA VAL A 154 7.06 -6.71 13.92
C VAL A 154 5.89 -5.75 13.86
N GLY A 155 5.81 -4.81 14.81
CA GLY A 155 4.85 -3.70 14.77
C GLY A 155 3.40 -4.11 15.00
N GLY A 156 2.51 -3.55 14.18
CA GLY A 156 1.08 -3.88 14.17
C GLY A 156 0.23 -3.03 15.10
N ASN A 157 0.70 -1.88 15.58
CA ASN A 157 -0.07 -1.02 16.47
C ASN A 157 -0.13 0.44 16.02
N LYS A 158 -1.22 1.11 16.41
CA LYS A 158 -1.34 2.58 16.33
C LYS A 158 -0.38 3.20 17.36
N MET A 159 0.19 4.37 17.05
CA MET A 159 1.13 5.07 17.93
C MET A 159 0.56 6.41 18.44
N PRO A 160 -0.47 6.41 19.30
CA PRO A 160 -1.15 7.63 19.73
C PRO A 160 -0.23 8.62 20.46
N GLY A 161 0.88 8.16 21.05
CA GLY A 161 1.89 9.02 21.67
C GLY A 161 2.62 9.94 20.70
N LEU A 162 2.65 9.60 19.40
CA LEU A 162 3.20 10.47 18.34
C LEU A 162 2.10 11.28 17.64
N GLY A 163 0.85 10.83 17.72
CA GLY A 163 -0.33 11.47 17.14
C GLY A 163 -1.31 10.46 16.54
N PRO A 164 -2.51 10.90 16.13
CA PRO A 164 -3.58 10.01 15.66
C PRO A 164 -3.25 9.30 14.34
N ASN A 165 -2.32 9.85 13.55
CA ASN A 165 -2.01 9.37 12.21
C ASN A 165 -0.79 8.45 12.16
N PHE A 166 -0.23 8.03 13.30
CA PHE A 166 0.97 7.18 13.33
C PHE A 166 0.63 5.71 13.51
N TYR A 167 1.33 4.86 12.77
CA TYR A 167 1.22 3.41 12.82
C TYR A 167 2.61 2.78 12.69
N GLU A 168 2.84 1.69 13.40
CA GLU A 168 4.12 0.98 13.37
C GLU A 168 4.36 0.32 12.00
N PRO A 169 5.57 0.43 11.42
CA PRO A 169 5.98 -0.45 10.34
C PRO A 169 5.79 -1.91 10.74
N THR A 170 5.01 -2.63 9.96
CA THR A 170 4.47 -3.93 10.35
C THR A 170 4.91 -5.00 9.37
N VAL A 171 5.33 -6.15 9.91
CA VAL A 171 5.64 -7.36 9.14
C VAL A 171 4.73 -8.48 9.63
N ILE A 172 4.02 -9.10 8.69
CA ILE A 172 3.09 -10.19 8.95
C ILE A 172 3.52 -11.42 8.16
N THR A 173 3.67 -12.56 8.85
CA THR A 173 3.96 -13.87 8.26
C THR A 173 2.72 -14.74 8.25
N GLY A 174 2.68 -15.72 7.34
CA GLY A 174 1.57 -16.67 7.24
C GLY A 174 0.35 -16.06 6.55
N MET A 175 0.57 -15.12 5.63
CA MET A 175 -0.52 -14.54 4.86
C MET A 175 -1.13 -15.55 3.90
N THR A 176 -2.46 -15.51 3.75
CA THR A 176 -3.22 -16.36 2.82
C THR A 176 -4.13 -15.54 1.93
N ALA A 177 -4.66 -16.15 0.86
CA ALA A 177 -5.57 -15.50 -0.09
C ALA A 177 -6.91 -15.05 0.54
N ASP A 178 -7.28 -15.61 1.70
CA ASP A 178 -8.52 -15.26 2.39
C ASP A 178 -8.42 -13.94 3.17
N MET A 179 -7.22 -13.39 3.35
CA MET A 179 -6.98 -12.17 4.11
C MET A 179 -7.19 -10.93 3.25
N ALA A 180 -7.70 -9.85 3.84
CA ALA A 180 -8.08 -8.62 3.12
C ALA A 180 -6.92 -8.08 2.27
N MET A 181 -5.69 -8.10 2.80
CA MET A 181 -4.49 -7.62 2.07
C MET A 181 -4.20 -8.38 0.77
N ALA A 182 -4.71 -9.61 0.61
CA ALA A 182 -4.52 -10.39 -0.61
C ALA A 182 -5.28 -9.79 -1.82
N THR A 183 -6.34 -9.01 -1.58
CA THR A 183 -7.17 -8.42 -2.64
C THR A 183 -7.27 -6.91 -2.55
N ASP A 184 -7.27 -6.34 -1.34
CA ASP A 184 -7.38 -4.92 -1.09
C ASP A 184 -6.02 -4.26 -0.85
N GLU A 185 -5.76 -3.16 -1.57
CA GLU A 185 -4.58 -2.31 -1.38
C GLU A 185 -4.58 -1.70 0.03
N THR A 186 -3.59 -2.01 0.88
CA THR A 186 -3.48 -1.45 2.23
C THR A 186 -3.15 0.04 2.23
N PHE A 187 -2.26 0.48 1.34
CA PHE A 187 -1.77 1.87 1.24
C PHE A 187 -1.20 2.43 2.56
N GLY A 188 -0.34 1.62 3.20
CA GLY A 188 0.29 1.94 4.47
C GLY A 188 1.45 0.99 4.80
N PRO A 189 2.08 1.14 5.98
CA PRO A 189 3.38 0.56 6.30
C PRO A 189 3.23 -0.87 6.82
N VAL A 190 2.57 -1.74 6.04
CA VAL A 190 2.34 -3.15 6.37
C VAL A 190 2.82 -4.04 5.23
N ALA A 191 3.75 -4.94 5.55
CA ALA A 191 4.26 -5.97 4.66
C ALA A 191 3.65 -7.32 5.02
N GLY A 192 2.85 -7.90 4.12
CA GLY A 192 2.33 -9.25 4.25
C GLY A 192 3.16 -10.24 3.44
N LEU A 193 3.69 -11.29 4.09
CA LEU A 193 4.50 -12.34 3.48
C LEU A 193 3.64 -13.58 3.20
N PHE A 194 3.61 -13.98 1.94
CA PHE A 194 2.89 -15.15 1.41
C PHE A 194 3.92 -16.18 0.95
N SER A 195 3.71 -17.45 1.30
CA SER A 195 4.53 -18.54 0.76
C SER A 195 3.97 -19.02 -0.57
N PHE A 196 4.83 -19.53 -1.45
CA PHE A 196 4.46 -20.31 -2.64
C PHE A 196 5.49 -21.42 -2.87
N ASP A 197 5.12 -22.45 -3.63
CA ASP A 197 6.00 -23.58 -3.92
C ASP A 197 6.47 -23.61 -5.38
N THR A 198 5.63 -23.15 -6.31
CA THR A 198 5.89 -23.26 -7.75
C THR A 198 5.71 -21.95 -8.50
N GLU A 199 6.44 -21.80 -9.62
CA GLU A 199 6.29 -20.66 -10.54
C GLU A 199 4.83 -20.50 -11.02
N ASP A 200 4.22 -21.59 -11.46
CA ASP A 200 2.82 -21.60 -11.92
C ASP A 200 1.83 -21.14 -10.85
N GLU A 201 2.08 -21.47 -9.58
CA GLU A 201 1.28 -21.03 -8.46
C GLU A 201 1.40 -19.52 -8.24
N VAL A 202 2.62 -18.99 -8.14
CA VAL A 202 2.81 -17.57 -7.87
C VAL A 202 2.31 -16.70 -9.02
N VAL A 203 2.43 -17.15 -10.27
CA VAL A 203 1.85 -16.45 -11.43
C VAL A 203 0.33 -16.37 -11.36
N ARG A 204 -0.36 -17.37 -10.79
CA ARG A 204 -1.83 -17.33 -10.59
C ARG A 204 -2.24 -16.42 -9.42
N LEU A 205 -1.39 -16.33 -8.40
CA LEU A 205 -1.66 -15.51 -7.21
C LEU A 205 -1.35 -14.02 -7.44
N ALA A 206 -0.33 -13.71 -8.24
CA ALA A 206 0.23 -12.38 -8.46
C ALA A 206 -0.68 -11.42 -9.26
#